data_AF-X0Y262-F1
#
_entry.id   AF-X0Y262-F1
#
_cell.length_a   1.000
_cell.length_b   1.000
_cell.length_c   1.000
_cell.angle_alpha   90.00
_cell.angle_beta   90.00
_cell.angle_gamma   90.00
#
_symmetry.space_group_name_H-M   'P 1'
#
loop_
_entity.id
_entity.type
_entity.pdbx_description
1 polymer ?
#
loop_
_entity_poly.entity_id
_entity_poly.type
_entity_poly.pdbx_seq_one_letter_code
_entity_poly.pdbx_strand_id
1 'polypeptide(L)' 'HEKLTAEAGESCAGKVDFAEQVVYVAHDYTPERVVLIFCHELAHLLLDAAGVSTPEQEEWAERLERPLASLLAENSWQQK' A
#
# COMPACT_ATOMS: atom_id res chain seq x y z
N HIS A 1 -11.08 -15.24 -17.34
CA HIS A 1 -9.98 -14.58 -16.61
C HIS A 1 -10.36 -13.12 -16.52
N GLU A 2 -11.15 -12.80 -15.52
CA GLU A 2 -11.59 -11.43 -15.30
C GLU A 2 -10.41 -10.66 -14.70
N LYS A 3 -10.07 -9.54 -15.35
CA LYS A 3 -8.94 -8.68 -15.00
C LYS A 3 -9.31 -8.00 -13.70
N LEU A 4 -8.62 -8.30 -12.59
CA LEU A 4 -8.76 -7.54 -11.35
C LEU A 4 -8.26 -6.12 -11.61
N THR A 5 -9.21 -5.20 -11.82
CA THR A 5 -8.96 -3.77 -11.81
C THR A 5 -8.94 -3.35 -10.35
N ALA A 6 -7.76 -3.42 -9.71
CA ALA A 6 -7.53 -2.63 -8.53
C ALA A 6 -7.60 -1.16 -8.98
N GLU A 7 -8.73 -0.50 -8.71
CA GLU A 7 -8.85 0.94 -8.91
C GLU A 7 -7.89 1.63 -7.95
N ALA A 8 -6.77 2.11 -8.49
CA ALA A 8 -5.85 2.97 -7.77
C ALA A 8 -6.61 4.21 -7.32
N GLY A 9 -6.80 4.38 -6.01
CA GLY A 9 -7.54 5.50 -5.42
C GLY A 9 -8.66 5.12 -4.45
N GLU A 10 -8.99 3.83 -4.33
CA GLU A 10 -9.84 3.38 -3.22
C GLU A 10 -9.01 3.39 -1.93
N SER A 11 -9.27 4.39 -1.06
CA SER A 11 -8.64 4.56 0.25
C SER A 11 -8.30 3.20 0.89
N CYS A 12 -7.01 2.98 1.14
CA CYS A 12 -6.46 1.79 1.77
C CYS A 12 -7.10 1.62 3.16
N ALA A 13 -8.24 0.93 3.27
CA ALA A 13 -8.94 0.69 4.54
C ALA A 13 -8.26 -0.41 5.39
N GLY A 14 -6.93 -0.39 5.45
CA GLY A 14 -6.11 -1.22 6.32
C GLY A 14 -5.21 -0.36 7.21
N LYS A 15 -4.72 -0.93 8.31
CA LYS A 15 -3.84 -0.24 9.26
C LYS A 15 -2.65 -1.12 9.59
N VAL A 16 -1.46 -0.54 9.71
CA VAL A 16 -0.29 -1.22 10.25
C VAL A 16 -0.07 -0.77 11.69
N ASP A 17 0.06 -1.74 12.61
CA ASP A 17 0.64 -1.49 13.92
C ASP A 17 2.12 -1.90 13.89
N PHE A 18 3.00 -0.90 13.82
CA PHE A 18 4.44 -1.12 13.78
C PHE A 18 5.03 -1.56 15.13
N ALA A 19 4.36 -1.26 16.26
CA ALA A 19 4.82 -1.71 17.57
C ALA A 19 4.57 -3.21 17.75
N GLU A 20 3.40 -3.67 17.31
CA GLU A 20 3.01 -5.08 17.35
C GLU A 20 3.49 -5.87 16.12
N GLN A 21 3.99 -5.20 15.08
CA GLN A 21 4.38 -5.78 13.79
C GLN A 21 3.22 -6.53 13.11
N VAL A 22 2.01 -5.95 13.17
CA VAL A 22 0.77 -6.54 12.65
C VAL A 22 0.15 -5.65 11.59
N VAL A 23 -0.42 -6.25 10.55
CA VAL A 23 -1.20 -5.58 9.50
C VAL A 23 -2.66 -5.98 9.62
N TYR A 24 -3.53 -5.01 9.89
CA TYR A 24 -4.98 -5.18 9.99
C TYR A 24 -5.62 -4.86 8.63
N VAL A 25 -6.17 -5.88 7.97
CA VAL A 25 -6.79 -5.78 6.63
C VAL A 25 -8.10 -6.55 6.58
N ALA A 26 -8.97 -6.22 5.63
CA ALA A 26 -10.17 -6.99 5.39
C ALA A 26 -9.82 -8.40 4.85
N HIS A 27 -10.67 -9.37 5.18
CA HIS A 27 -10.44 -10.79 4.88
C HIS A 27 -10.41 -11.13 3.38
N ASP A 28 -10.94 -10.25 2.54
CA ASP A 28 -11.05 -10.38 1.09
C ASP A 28 -9.90 -9.69 0.34
N TYR A 29 -8.92 -9.11 1.04
CA TYR A 29 -7.79 -8.43 0.41
C TYR A 29 -6.78 -9.44 -0.15
N THR A 30 -6.36 -9.21 -1.39
CA THR A 30 -5.31 -10.01 -2.02
C THR A 30 -3.94 -9.70 -1.38
N PRO A 31 -2.97 -10.62 -1.42
CA PRO A 31 -1.63 -10.37 -0.90
C PRO A 31 -0.98 -9.09 -1.46
N GLU A 32 -1.20 -8.78 -2.74
CA GLU A 32 -0.71 -7.56 -3.37
C GLU A 32 -1.32 -6.31 -2.71
N ARG A 33 -2.62 -6.32 -2.41
CA ARG A 33 -3.28 -5.22 -1.70
C ARG A 33 -2.74 -5.06 -0.28
N VAL A 34 -2.43 -6.16 0.41
CA VAL A 34 -1.79 -6.12 1.74
C VAL A 34 -0.40 -5.49 1.68
N VAL A 35 0.40 -5.83 0.66
CA VAL A 35 1.74 -5.22 0.46
C VAL A 35 1.62 -3.72 0.19
N LEU A 36 0.66 -3.29 -0.62
CA LEU A 36 0.43 -1.87 -0.89
C LEU A 36 0.08 -1.10 0.39
N ILE A 37 -0.84 -1.62 1.20
CA ILE A 37 -1.22 -1.03 2.49
C ILE A 37 -0.02 -0.92 3.42
N PHE A 38 0.80 -1.97 3.51
CA PHE A 38 1.99 -1.92 4.32
C PHE A 38 2.95 -0.81 3.87
N CYS A 39 3.18 -0.70 2.57
CA CYS A 39 4.05 0.32 2.00
C CYS A 39 3.49 1.74 2.16
N HIS A 40 2.17 1.91 2.07
CA HIS A 40 1.48 3.18 2.34
C HIS A 40 1.72 3.66 3.77
N GLU A 41 1.38 2.82 4.75
CA GLU A 41 1.51 3.14 6.17
C GLU A 41 2.98 3.35 6.57
N LEU A 42 3.90 2.59 5.96
CA LEU A 42 5.34 2.79 6.16
C LEU A 42 5.81 4.13 5.60
N ALA A 43 5.28 4.56 4.45
CA ALA A 43 5.59 5.87 3.88
C ALA A 43 5.12 6.99 4.81
N HIS A 44 3.89 6.92 5.33
CA HIS A 44 3.40 7.89 6.33
C HIS A 44 4.32 7.99 7.54
N LEU A 45 4.71 6.85 8.12
CA LEU A 45 5.62 6.83 9.28
C LEU A 45 6.97 7.51 8.99
N LEU A 46 7.58 7.20 7.84
CA LEU A 46 8.89 7.75 7.46
C LEU A 46 8.81 9.25 7.14
N LEU A 47 7.74 9.68 6.48
CA LEU A 47 7.52 11.08 6.13
C LEU A 47 7.18 11.93 7.36
N ASP A 48 6.42 11.38 8.31
CA ASP A 48 6.18 12.00 9.62
C ASP A 48 7.48 12.18 10.41
N ALA A 49 8.33 11.14 10.47
CA ALA A 49 9.65 11.23 11.09
C ALA A 49 10.58 12.25 10.41
N ALA A 50 10.38 12.51 9.12
CA ALA A 50 11.08 13.54 8.37
C ALA A 50 10.48 14.96 8.52
N GLY A 51 9.39 15.10 9.29
CA GLY A 51 8.70 16.39 9.51
C GLY A 51 7.89 16.88 8.31
N VAL A 52 7.51 15.98 7.40
CA VAL A 52 6.66 16.28 6.25
C VAL A 52 5.23 16.49 6.71
N SER A 53 4.56 17.50 6.17
CA SER A 53 3.18 17.82 6.58
C SER A 53 2.19 16.73 6.13
N THR A 54 1.13 16.47 6.90
CA THR A 54 0.14 15.43 6.55
C THR A 54 -0.40 15.50 5.12
N PRO A 55 -0.72 16.69 4.54
CA PRO A 55 -1.14 16.76 3.14
C PRO A 55 -0.07 16.30 2.15
N GLU A 56 1.20 16.62 2.42
CA GLU A 56 2.32 16.16 1.59
C GLU A 56 2.63 14.67 1.82
N GLN A 57 2.39 14.14 3.02
CA GLN A 57 2.56 12.72 3.31
C GLN A 57 1.70 11.87 2.39
N GLU A 58 0.41 12.23 2.26
CA GLU A 58 -0.54 11.54 1.37
C GLU A 58 -0.07 11.58 -0.09
N GLU A 59 0.35 12.75 -0.57
CA GLU A 59 0.86 12.90 -1.93
C GLU A 59 2.10 12.02 -2.17
N TRP A 60 3.04 12.00 -1.24
CA TRP A 60 4.25 11.19 -1.34
C TRP A 60 3.96 9.69 -1.21
N ALA A 61 3.06 9.29 -0.32
CA ALA A 61 2.62 7.91 -0.16
C ALA A 61 1.98 7.40 -1.46
N GLU A 62 1.02 8.13 -2.04
CA GLU A 62 0.43 7.78 -3.33
C GLU A 62 1.47 7.66 -4.46
N ARG A 63 2.46 8.57 -4.49
CA ARG A 63 3.54 8.55 -5.49
C ARG A 63 4.42 7.31 -5.36
N LEU A 64 4.57 6.74 -4.17
CA LEU A 64 5.30 5.50 -3.91
C LEU A 64 4.45 4.25 -4.19
N GLU A 65 3.15 4.30 -3.88
CA GLU A 65 2.22 3.20 -4.12
C GLU A 65 2.06 2.87 -5.61
N ARG A 66 1.90 3.88 -6.47
CA ARG A 66 1.65 3.68 -7.91
C ARG A 66 2.71 2.82 -8.61
N PRO A 67 4.03 3.12 -8.53
CA PRO A 67 5.05 2.28 -9.15
C PRO A 67 5.12 0.89 -8.51
N LEU A 68 4.88 0.76 -7.20
CA LEU A 68 4.85 -0.53 -6.52
C LEU A 68 3.67 -1.39 -6.98
N ALA A 69 2.49 -0.81 -7.12
CA ALA A 69 1.30 -1.49 -7.65
C ALA A 69 1.54 -1.98 -9.08
N SER A 70 2.18 -1.17 -9.93
CA SER A 70 2.61 -1.60 -11.26
C SER A 70 3.58 -2.77 -11.22
N LEU A 71 4.61 -2.72 -10.37
CA LEU A 71 5.57 -3.81 -10.21
C LEU A 71 4.93 -5.10 -9.72
N LEU A 72 4.03 -5.03 -8.72
CA LEU A 72 3.31 -6.21 -8.21
C LEU A 72 2.42 -6.82 -9.28
N ALA A 73 1.70 -5.99 -10.04
CA ALA A 73 0.89 -6.45 -11.16
C ALA A 73 1.74 -7.16 -12.24
N GLU A 74 2.91 -6.59 -12.59
CA GLU A 74 3.84 -7.16 -13.57
C GLU A 74 4.50 -8.47 -13.10
N ASN A 75 4.69 -8.66 -11.78
CA ASN A 75 5.42 -9.79 -11.21
C ASN A 75 4.52 -10.87 -10.57
N SER A 76 3.22 -10.62 -10.42
CA SER A 76 2.20 -11.62 -10.02
C SER A 76 2.15 -12.88 -10.91
N TRP A 77 2.97 -12.89 -11.98
CA TRP A 77 3.09 -13.94 -12.99
C TRP A 77 4.35 -14.81 -12.86
N GLN A 78 5.32 -14.47 -12.00
CA GLN A 78 6.55 -15.30 -11.83
C GLN A 78 6.40 -16.43 -10.80
N GLN A 79 5.28 -16.50 -10.08
CA GLN A 79 4.92 -17.64 -9.25
C GLN A 79 3.88 -18.51 -9.97
N LYS A 80 4.33 -19.28 -10.96
CA LYS A 80 3.63 -20.49 -11.43
C LYS A 80 4.41 -21.72 -11.00
#